data_AF-A0A9D7ATM2-F1
#
_entry.id   AF-A0A9D7ATM2-F1
#
_cell.length_a   1.000
_cell.length_b   1.000
_cell.length_c   1.000
_cell.angle_alpha   90.00
_cell.angle_beta   90.00
_cell.angle_gamma   90.00
#
_symmetry.space_group_name_H-M   'P 1'
#
loop_
_entity.id
_entity.type
_entity.pdbx_description
1 polymer ?
#
loop_
_entity_poly.entity_id
_entity_poly.type
_entity_poly.pdbx_seq_one_letter_code
_entity_poly.pdbx_strand_id
1 'polypeptide(L)'
;MTLLATFAHEMGHGLTAMLVGEQFDQVLLNADGSGVAMWRGNPGRLATALVAAGGLVGPSFAGIGLLLVSRSQRFCRAVLATLAMVLVVTVAIWVRNAFGVVFLLSTATVLALAAKVLPAAMASFVLHLMAATLCLSWFTDLDYMFSAQATVNGMGHPSDSAVIADALWLPYWFWGGVVACFSLVVAALGITFVSRDTGPQR
;
A
#
# COMPACT_ATOMS: atom_id res chain seq x y z
N MET A 1 6.42 -0.77 9.49
CA MET A 1 6.15 -1.14 8.09
C MET A 1 7.29 -1.90 7.43
N THR A 2 6.97 -2.84 6.53
CA THR A 2 7.92 -3.34 5.53
C THR A 2 8.04 -2.33 4.39
N LEU A 3 9.17 -2.27 3.67
CA LEU A 3 9.34 -1.30 2.57
C LEU A 3 8.26 -1.41 1.47
N LEU A 4 7.73 -2.62 1.22
CA LEU A 4 6.62 -2.80 0.29
C LEU A 4 5.31 -2.20 0.82
N ALA A 5 5.04 -2.38 2.11
CA ALA A 5 3.89 -1.77 2.78
C ALA A 5 4.02 -0.25 2.86
N THR A 6 5.21 0.27 3.19
CA THR A 6 5.51 1.71 3.15
C THR A 6 5.26 2.26 1.75
N PHE A 7 5.77 1.61 0.70
CA PHE A 7 5.51 2.04 -0.67
C PHE A 7 4.01 2.05 -1.01
N ALA A 8 3.28 1.00 -0.66
CA ALA A 8 1.82 0.94 -0.90
C ALA A 8 1.05 2.01 -0.10
N HIS A 9 1.54 2.36 1.10
CA HIS A 9 1.03 3.43 1.94
C HIS A 9 1.26 4.81 1.28
N GLU A 10 2.49 5.13 0.87
CA GLU A 10 2.78 6.39 0.18
C GLU A 10 2.02 6.53 -1.15
N MET A 11 1.91 5.44 -1.91
CA MET A 11 1.08 5.42 -3.10
C MET A 11 -0.40 5.63 -2.78
N GLY A 12 -0.89 5.14 -1.63
CA GLY A 12 -2.24 5.38 -1.14
C GLY A 12 -2.55 6.85 -0.95
N HIS A 13 -1.63 7.62 -0.35
CA HIS A 13 -1.75 9.08 -0.26
C HIS A 13 -1.81 9.72 -1.64
N GLY A 14 -0.82 9.44 -2.48
CA GLY A 14 -0.70 10.09 -3.79
C GLY A 14 -1.86 9.81 -4.73
N LEU A 15 -2.28 8.55 -4.83
CA LEU A 15 -3.43 8.18 -5.65
C LEU A 15 -4.73 8.78 -5.10
N THR A 16 -4.90 8.84 -3.78
CA THR A 16 -6.09 9.47 -3.20
C THR A 16 -6.08 10.98 -3.43
N ALA A 17 -4.92 11.64 -3.35
CA ALA A 17 -4.77 13.06 -3.69
C ALA A 17 -5.24 13.33 -5.13
N MET A 18 -4.80 12.50 -6.09
CA MET A 18 -5.27 12.57 -7.48
C MET A 18 -6.78 12.37 -7.60
N LEU A 19 -7.35 11.42 -6.85
CA LEU A 19 -8.80 11.14 -6.89
C LEU A 19 -9.65 12.30 -6.34
N VAL A 20 -9.14 13.05 -5.35
CA VAL A 20 -9.82 14.24 -4.82
C VAL A 20 -9.52 15.51 -5.60
N GLY A 21 -8.81 15.42 -6.73
CA GLY A 21 -8.53 16.52 -7.66
C GLY A 21 -7.23 17.27 -7.41
N GLU A 22 -6.37 16.79 -6.53
CA GLU A 22 -5.08 17.39 -6.18
C GLU A 22 -3.92 16.77 -6.98
N GLN A 23 -2.75 17.41 -6.93
CA GLN A 23 -1.58 16.99 -7.70
C GLN A 23 -0.65 16.10 -6.88
N PHE A 24 -0.33 14.90 -7.37
CA PHE A 24 0.68 14.02 -6.79
C PHE A 24 2.04 14.23 -7.46
N ASP A 25 3.02 14.75 -6.70
CA ASP A 25 4.31 15.15 -7.26
C ASP A 25 5.33 14.01 -7.23
N GLN A 26 5.57 13.44 -6.04
CA GLN A 26 6.65 12.47 -5.86
C GLN A 26 6.52 11.61 -4.62
N VAL A 27 7.25 10.50 -4.61
CA VAL A 27 7.44 9.60 -3.47
C VAL A 27 8.92 9.49 -3.14
N LEU A 28 9.22 9.54 -1.84
CA LEU A 28 10.52 9.26 -1.27
C LEU A 28 10.41 8.02 -0.37
N LEU A 29 11.31 7.06 -0.54
CA LEU A 29 11.41 5.88 0.34
C LEU A 29 12.77 5.85 1.02
N ASN A 30 12.83 5.63 2.32
CA ASN A 30 14.08 5.68 3.08
C ASN A 30 14.52 4.30 3.56
N ALA A 31 15.82 4.15 3.83
CA ALA A 31 16.41 2.88 4.23
C ALA A 31 15.98 2.42 5.64
N ASP A 32 15.49 3.35 6.47
CA ASP A 32 14.94 3.08 7.80
C ASP A 32 13.49 2.54 7.76
N GLY A 33 12.92 2.39 6.55
CA GLY A 33 11.55 1.90 6.36
C GLY A 33 10.51 3.02 6.33
N SER A 34 10.88 4.28 6.55
CA SER A 34 9.99 5.43 6.41
C SER A 34 9.80 5.84 4.95
N GLY A 35 8.72 6.58 4.67
CA GLY A 35 8.39 7.09 3.36
C GLY A 35 7.73 8.46 3.45
N VAL A 36 7.67 9.16 2.32
CA VAL A 36 6.89 10.40 2.16
C VAL A 36 6.32 10.48 0.76
N ALA A 37 5.00 10.61 0.66
CA ALA A 37 4.28 11.04 -0.52
C ALA A 37 4.09 12.57 -0.49
N MET A 38 4.70 13.26 -1.46
CA MET A 38 4.52 14.69 -1.64
C MET A 38 3.44 14.93 -2.70
N TRP A 39 2.43 15.68 -2.30
CA TRP A 39 1.34 16.13 -3.15
C TRP A 39 1.08 17.62 -2.87
N ARG A 40 0.47 18.33 -3.82
CA ARG A 40 0.19 19.77 -3.77
C ARG A 40 -1.27 20.02 -4.03
N GLY A 41 -1.80 21.00 -3.31
CA GLY A 41 -3.21 21.30 -3.33
C GLY A 41 -3.65 22.15 -2.16
N ASN A 42 -4.92 22.52 -2.16
CA ASN A 42 -5.60 23.04 -0.96
C ASN A 42 -6.91 22.29 -0.77
N PRO A 43 -6.83 20.98 -0.46
CA PRO A 43 -8.01 20.20 -0.27
C PRO A 43 -8.77 20.73 0.94
N GLY A 44 -10.08 20.84 0.81
CA GLY A 44 -10.93 21.07 1.96
C GLY A 44 -10.73 19.96 3.01
N ARG A 45 -11.15 20.23 4.25
CA ARG A 45 -10.99 19.32 5.41
C ARG A 45 -11.27 17.85 5.11
N LEU A 46 -12.39 17.55 4.43
CA LEU A 46 -12.75 16.17 4.09
C LEU A 46 -11.75 15.53 3.12
N ALA A 47 -11.32 16.25 2.09
CA ALA A 47 -10.35 15.73 1.12
C ALA A 47 -8.97 15.49 1.77
N THR A 48 -8.53 16.35 2.69
CA THR A 48 -7.31 16.12 3.49
C THR A 48 -7.40 14.83 4.30
N ALA A 49 -8.55 14.61 4.97
CA ALA A 49 -8.77 13.39 5.73
C ALA A 49 -8.81 12.14 4.85
N LEU A 50 -9.41 12.24 3.65
CA LEU A 50 -9.43 11.14 2.68
C LEU A 50 -8.01 10.80 2.21
N VAL A 51 -7.17 11.80 1.91
CA VAL A 51 -5.77 11.56 1.50
C VAL A 51 -5.00 10.84 2.61
N ALA A 52 -5.12 11.29 3.86
CA ALA A 52 -4.49 10.65 5.00
C ALA A 52 -5.01 9.21 5.21
N ALA A 53 -6.33 9.00 5.15
CA ALA A 53 -6.93 7.68 5.22
C ALA A 53 -6.45 6.76 4.09
N GLY A 54 -6.28 7.32 2.89
CA GLY A 54 -5.78 6.64 1.69
C GLY A 54 -4.43 5.97 1.91
N GLY A 55 -3.51 6.61 2.64
CA GLY A 55 -2.24 5.98 3.01
C GLY A 55 -2.43 4.78 3.93
N LEU A 56 -3.23 4.93 4.98
CA LEU A 56 -3.50 3.86 5.94
C LEU A 56 -4.17 2.63 5.31
N VAL A 57 -5.12 2.82 4.38
CA VAL A 57 -5.85 1.71 3.73
C VAL A 57 -5.19 1.20 2.44
N GLY A 58 -4.25 1.96 1.87
CA GLY A 58 -3.57 1.66 0.61
C GLY A 58 -2.97 0.24 0.57
N PRO A 59 -2.17 -0.18 1.57
CA PRO A 59 -1.63 -1.52 1.64
C PRO A 59 -2.70 -2.62 1.64
N SER A 60 -3.79 -2.45 2.40
CA SER A 60 -4.88 -3.43 2.46
C SER A 60 -5.60 -3.59 1.12
N PHE A 61 -5.87 -2.48 0.43
CA PHE A 61 -6.45 -2.54 -0.92
C PHE A 61 -5.50 -3.16 -1.94
N ALA A 62 -4.21 -2.83 -1.89
CA ALA A 62 -3.21 -3.44 -2.77
C ALA A 62 -3.12 -4.96 -2.53
N GLY A 63 -3.08 -5.39 -1.27
CA GLY A 63 -3.05 -6.81 -0.91
C GLY A 63 -4.27 -7.57 -1.43
N ILE A 64 -5.49 -7.05 -1.23
CA ILE A 64 -6.69 -7.71 -1.73
C ILE A 64 -6.76 -7.69 -3.25
N GLY A 65 -6.40 -6.58 -3.88
CA GLY A 65 -6.29 -6.49 -5.33
C GLY A 65 -5.39 -7.60 -5.88
N LEU A 66 -4.23 -7.82 -5.26
CA LEU A 66 -3.34 -8.93 -5.58
C LEU A 66 -4.00 -10.29 -5.40
N LEU A 67 -4.65 -10.56 -4.26
CA LEU A 67 -5.36 -11.82 -4.02
C LEU A 67 -6.43 -12.10 -5.10
N LEU A 68 -7.16 -11.07 -5.52
CA LEU A 68 -8.23 -11.18 -6.50
C LEU A 68 -7.69 -11.48 -7.91
N VAL A 69 -6.56 -10.88 -8.30
CA VAL A 69 -5.96 -11.14 -9.62
C VAL A 69 -5.11 -12.41 -9.65
N SER A 70 -4.64 -12.92 -8.51
CA SER A 70 -3.80 -14.12 -8.40
C SER A 70 -4.58 -15.44 -8.24
N ARG A 71 -5.90 -15.42 -8.47
CA ARG A 71 -6.79 -16.59 -8.25
C ARG A 71 -6.50 -17.77 -9.17
N SER A 72 -6.07 -17.49 -10.39
CA SER A 72 -5.76 -18.52 -11.38
C SER A 72 -4.27 -18.59 -11.60
N GLN A 73 -3.69 -19.76 -11.30
CA GLN A 73 -2.24 -19.98 -11.42
C GLN A 73 -1.71 -19.70 -12.83
N ARG A 74 -2.56 -19.84 -13.86
CA ARG A 74 -2.19 -19.55 -15.25
C ARG A 74 -1.81 -18.09 -15.47
N PHE A 75 -2.43 -17.17 -14.72
CA PHE A 75 -2.21 -15.73 -14.87
C PHE A 75 -1.19 -15.16 -13.87
N CYS A 76 -0.81 -15.91 -12.82
CA CYS A 76 0.13 -15.42 -11.80
C CYS A 76 1.46 -14.91 -12.37
N ARG A 77 1.99 -15.56 -13.42
CA ARG A 77 3.21 -15.07 -14.10
C ARG A 77 2.99 -13.72 -14.80
N ALA A 78 1.82 -13.53 -15.44
CA ALA A 78 1.46 -12.27 -16.07
C ALA A 78 1.24 -11.16 -15.03
N VAL A 79 0.64 -11.50 -13.87
CA VAL A 79 0.49 -10.56 -12.74
C VAL A 79 1.87 -10.11 -12.23
N LEU A 80 2.81 -11.04 -12.00
CA LEU A 80 4.18 -10.67 -11.60
C LEU A 80 4.86 -9.74 -12.61
N ALA A 81 4.74 -10.03 -13.91
CA ALA A 81 5.29 -9.17 -14.96
C ALA A 81 4.62 -7.78 -14.99
N THR A 82 3.30 -7.73 -14.76
CA THR A 82 2.54 -6.48 -14.71
C THR A 82 2.96 -5.64 -13.50
N LEU A 83 3.14 -6.25 -12.33
CA LEU A 83 3.65 -5.57 -11.14
C LEU A 83 5.06 -5.02 -11.36
N ALA A 84 5.95 -5.81 -11.98
CA ALA A 84 7.28 -5.33 -12.34
C ALA A 84 7.21 -4.07 -13.22
N MET A 85 6.33 -4.07 -14.22
CA MET A 85 6.12 -2.92 -15.11
C MET A 85 5.54 -1.71 -14.35
N VAL A 86 4.54 -1.91 -13.50
CA VAL A 86 3.96 -0.85 -12.66
C VAL A 86 5.01 -0.22 -11.75
N LEU A 87 5.92 -1.02 -11.16
CA LEU A 87 7.02 -0.50 -10.35
C LEU A 87 7.98 0.35 -11.18
N VAL A 88 8.37 -0.10 -12.38
CA VAL A 88 9.23 0.69 -13.28
C VAL A 88 8.57 2.00 -13.69
N VAL A 89 7.28 1.98 -14.04
CA VAL A 89 6.52 3.18 -14.39
C VAL A 89 6.43 4.13 -13.20
N THR A 90 6.14 3.60 -12.00
CA THR A 90 6.13 4.39 -10.76
C THR A 90 7.47 5.05 -10.49
N VAL A 91 8.57 4.32 -10.69
CA VAL A 91 9.93 4.87 -10.54
C VAL A 91 10.15 6.03 -11.51
N ALA A 92 9.78 5.87 -12.78
CA ALA A 92 9.93 6.93 -13.77
C ALA A 92 9.09 8.17 -13.42
N ILE A 93 7.84 7.98 -13.01
CA ILE A 93 6.89 9.09 -12.83
C ILE A 93 7.04 9.78 -11.48
N TRP A 94 7.17 9.04 -10.37
CA TRP A 94 7.01 9.61 -9.02
C TRP A 94 8.20 9.44 -8.10
N VAL A 95 9.08 8.46 -8.30
CA VAL A 95 10.16 8.21 -7.33
C VAL A 95 11.32 9.17 -7.56
N ARG A 96 11.78 9.86 -6.51
CA ARG A 96 12.76 10.96 -6.63
C ARG A 96 13.99 10.86 -5.72
N ASN A 97 14.17 9.76 -5.01
CA ASN A 97 15.36 9.53 -4.18
C ASN A 97 16.09 8.24 -4.56
N ALA A 98 17.42 8.24 -4.40
CA ALA A 98 18.30 7.16 -4.85
C ALA A 98 17.93 5.79 -4.25
N PHE A 99 17.65 5.74 -2.95
CA PHE A 99 17.26 4.49 -2.29
C PHE A 99 15.97 3.92 -2.88
N GLY A 100 14.92 4.75 -3.02
CA GLY A 100 13.65 4.33 -3.60
C GLY A 100 13.80 3.81 -5.03
N VAL A 101 14.60 4.48 -5.87
CA VAL A 101 14.91 4.04 -7.24
C VAL A 101 15.58 2.67 -7.23
N VAL A 102 16.66 2.50 -6.46
CA VAL A 102 17.41 1.23 -6.41
C VAL A 102 16.54 0.11 -5.86
N PHE A 103 15.82 0.35 -4.77
CA PHE A 103 14.95 -0.64 -4.15
C PHE A 103 13.85 -1.11 -5.11
N LEU A 104 13.07 -0.19 -5.67
CA LEU A 104 11.92 -0.54 -6.51
C LEU A 104 12.34 -1.13 -7.86
N LEU A 105 13.44 -0.68 -8.47
CA LEU A 105 13.96 -1.32 -9.69
C LEU A 105 14.52 -2.72 -9.41
N SER A 106 15.15 -2.92 -8.25
CA SER A 106 15.59 -4.25 -7.82
C SER A 106 14.39 -5.17 -7.59
N THR A 107 13.35 -4.70 -6.89
CA THR A 107 12.09 -5.44 -6.73
C THR A 107 11.45 -5.75 -8.08
N ALA A 108 11.35 -4.78 -8.98
CA ALA A 108 10.81 -4.97 -10.33
C ALA A 108 11.60 -6.04 -11.11
N THR A 109 12.93 -6.02 -11.02
CA THR A 109 13.80 -7.00 -11.66
C THR A 109 13.54 -8.40 -11.11
N VAL A 110 13.46 -8.55 -9.78
CA VAL A 110 13.15 -9.83 -9.13
C VAL A 110 11.77 -10.33 -9.57
N LEU A 111 10.75 -9.48 -9.61
CA LEU A 111 9.41 -9.85 -10.06
C LEU A 111 9.38 -10.25 -11.54
N ALA A 112 10.09 -9.53 -12.41
CA ALA A 112 10.20 -9.86 -13.83
C ALA A 112 10.94 -11.19 -14.07
N LEU A 113 12.01 -11.46 -13.31
CA LEU A 113 12.71 -12.75 -13.35
C LEU A 113 11.81 -13.87 -12.81
N ALA A 114 11.13 -13.64 -11.70
CA ALA A 114 10.16 -14.59 -11.14
C ALA A 114 9.06 -14.92 -12.14
N ALA A 115 8.52 -13.92 -12.85
CA ALA A 115 7.55 -14.11 -13.92
C ALA A 115 8.08 -14.98 -15.07
N LYS A 116 9.39 -14.93 -15.37
CA LYS A 116 10.01 -15.72 -16.44
C LYS A 116 10.38 -17.14 -16.02
N VAL A 117 10.85 -17.32 -14.79
CA VAL A 117 11.51 -18.57 -14.37
C VAL A 117 10.63 -19.43 -13.46
N LEU A 118 9.77 -18.82 -12.63
CA LEU A 118 9.02 -19.61 -11.65
C LEU A 118 7.92 -20.47 -12.30
N PRO A 119 7.75 -21.72 -11.83
CA PRO A 119 6.54 -22.49 -12.09
C PRO A 119 5.30 -21.75 -11.61
N ALA A 120 4.16 -22.00 -12.25
CA ALA A 120 2.88 -21.32 -11.95
C ALA A 120 2.49 -21.41 -10.45
N ALA A 121 2.73 -22.56 -9.81
CA ALA A 121 2.49 -22.76 -8.39
C ALA A 121 3.36 -21.85 -7.51
N MET A 122 4.64 -21.68 -7.84
CA MET A 122 5.55 -20.82 -7.08
C MET A 122 5.28 -19.35 -7.33
N ALA A 123 4.95 -18.96 -8.57
CA ALA A 123 4.49 -17.61 -8.88
C ALA A 123 3.22 -17.25 -8.09
N SER A 124 2.28 -18.19 -8.01
CA SER A 124 1.09 -18.06 -7.18
C SER A 124 1.47 -17.90 -5.71
N PHE A 125 2.32 -18.77 -5.16
CA PHE A 125 2.75 -18.69 -3.77
C PHE A 125 3.36 -17.32 -3.43
N VAL A 126 4.27 -16.80 -4.26
CA VAL A 126 4.90 -15.48 -4.06
C VAL A 126 3.86 -14.37 -4.05
N LEU A 127 2.91 -14.37 -5.00
CA LEU A 127 1.84 -13.36 -5.02
C LEU A 127 0.96 -13.42 -3.78
N HIS A 128 0.55 -14.61 -3.34
CA HIS A 128 -0.26 -14.76 -2.13
C HIS A 128 0.51 -14.33 -0.88
N LEU A 129 1.83 -14.59 -0.81
CA LEU A 129 2.67 -14.11 0.28
C LEU A 129 2.74 -12.58 0.30
N MET A 130 3.02 -11.94 -0.84
CA MET A 130 3.01 -10.48 -0.96
C MET A 130 1.65 -9.88 -0.60
N ALA A 131 0.58 -10.53 -1.04
CA ALA A 131 -0.77 -10.09 -0.77
C ALA A 131 -1.10 -10.18 0.73
N ALA A 132 -0.70 -11.28 1.38
CA ALA A 132 -0.86 -11.46 2.82
C ALA A 132 -0.04 -10.44 3.63
N THR A 133 1.21 -10.17 3.25
CA THR A 133 2.04 -9.19 3.95
C THR A 133 1.47 -7.77 3.84
N LEU A 134 0.91 -7.40 2.69
CA LEU A 134 0.22 -6.13 2.49
C LEU A 134 -1.11 -6.06 3.25
N CYS A 135 -1.91 -7.12 3.23
CA CYS A 135 -3.17 -7.17 3.99
C CYS A 135 -2.97 -7.12 5.50
N LEU A 136 -1.85 -7.64 6.01
CA LEU A 136 -1.56 -7.71 7.44
C LEU A 136 -0.67 -6.56 7.93
N SER A 137 -0.21 -5.65 7.05
CA SER A 137 0.71 -4.58 7.47
C SER A 137 0.08 -3.66 8.52
N TRP A 138 -1.21 -3.35 8.40
CA TRP A 138 -1.92 -2.52 9.41
C TRP A 138 -1.81 -3.07 10.83
N PHE A 139 -1.69 -4.39 11.01
CA PHE A 139 -1.50 -4.99 12.33
C PHE A 139 -0.09 -4.72 12.90
N THR A 140 0.92 -4.67 12.03
CA THR A 140 2.28 -4.32 12.42
C THR A 140 2.49 -2.83 12.67
N ASP A 141 1.54 -1.99 12.25
CA ASP A 141 1.63 -0.54 12.31
C ASP A 141 0.61 0.08 13.29
N LEU A 142 0.04 -0.72 14.20
CA LEU A 142 -0.89 -0.23 15.21
C LEU A 142 -0.28 0.89 16.06
N ASP A 143 1.00 0.78 16.43
CA ASP A 143 1.68 1.84 17.19
C ASP A 143 1.69 3.18 16.43
N TYR A 144 1.86 3.15 15.11
CA TYR A 144 1.78 4.33 14.24
C TYR A 144 0.35 4.86 14.12
N MET A 145 -0.63 3.97 13.91
CA MET A 145 -2.05 4.35 13.78
C MET A 145 -2.61 4.99 15.05
N PHE A 146 -2.09 4.58 16.21
CA PHE A 146 -2.49 5.06 17.53
C PHE A 146 -1.43 5.98 18.17
N SER A 147 -0.55 6.61 17.37
CA SER A 147 0.29 7.72 17.80
C SER A 147 -0.21 9.04 17.21
N ALA A 148 0.12 10.16 17.86
CA ALA A 148 -0.12 11.49 17.31
C ALA A 148 1.02 11.97 16.38
N GLN A 149 2.19 11.32 16.46
CA GLN A 149 3.38 11.69 15.73
C GLN A 149 4.09 10.46 15.17
N ALA A 150 4.75 10.67 14.05
CA ALA A 150 5.60 9.71 13.38
C ALA A 150 6.95 10.34 13.07
N THR A 151 8.01 9.55 13.15
CA THR A 151 9.35 10.00 12.82
C THR A 151 9.65 9.65 11.37
N VAL A 152 9.92 10.66 10.55
CA VAL A 152 10.33 10.50 9.16
C VAL A 152 11.65 11.22 8.98
N ASN A 153 12.69 10.53 8.52
CA ASN A 153 14.05 11.08 8.42
C ASN A 153 14.56 11.73 9.73
N GLY A 154 14.18 11.19 10.88
CA GLY A 154 14.56 11.71 12.19
C GLY A 154 13.80 12.97 12.65
N MET A 155 12.86 13.48 11.86
CA MET A 155 12.00 14.61 12.24
C MET A 155 10.59 14.13 12.60
N GLY A 156 9.96 14.79 13.57
CA GLY A 156 8.57 14.51 13.96
C GLY A 156 7.58 15.12 12.98
N HIS A 157 6.69 14.30 12.44
CA HIS A 157 5.56 14.66 11.60
C HIS A 157 4.27 14.18 12.26
N PRO A 158 3.10 14.81 12.02
CA PRO A 158 1.83 14.24 12.45
C PRO A 158 1.62 12.88 11.75
N SER A 159 1.13 11.89 12.50
CA SER A 159 0.67 10.63 11.90
C SER A 159 -0.59 10.87 11.06
N ASP A 160 -0.93 9.94 10.17
CA ASP A 160 -2.14 10.10 9.37
C ASP A 160 -3.43 10.15 10.20
N SER A 161 -3.48 9.40 11.30
CA SER A 161 -4.62 9.46 12.21
C SER A 161 -4.72 10.81 12.92
N ALA A 162 -3.58 11.46 13.20
CA ALA A 162 -3.55 12.84 13.67
C ALA A 162 -3.97 13.83 12.59
N VAL A 163 -3.52 13.67 11.34
CA VAL A 163 -3.96 14.49 10.21
C VAL A 163 -5.48 14.38 10.01
N ILE A 164 -6.05 13.17 10.10
CA ILE A 164 -7.50 12.96 10.05
C ILE A 164 -8.18 13.64 11.23
N ALA A 165 -7.62 13.55 12.45
CA ALA A 165 -8.19 14.18 13.64
C ALA A 165 -8.22 15.72 13.54
N ASP A 166 -7.15 16.33 13.03
CA ASP A 166 -7.05 17.77 12.82
C ASP A 166 -7.98 18.23 11.70
N ALA A 167 -8.08 17.44 10.63
CA ALA A 167 -8.96 17.73 9.51
C ALA A 167 -10.43 17.51 9.87
N LEU A 168 -10.77 16.50 10.65
CA LEU A 168 -12.13 16.17 11.05
C LEU A 168 -12.38 16.59 12.51
N TRP A 169 -13.38 15.98 13.13
CA TRP A 169 -13.64 16.05 14.56
C TRP A 169 -13.26 14.70 15.18
N LEU A 170 -13.06 14.66 16.50
CA LEU A 170 -12.64 13.49 17.31
C LEU A 170 -11.13 13.21 17.34
N PRO A 171 -10.63 12.55 18.41
CA PRO A 171 -9.20 12.29 18.60
C PRO A 171 -8.62 11.28 17.60
N TYR A 172 -7.29 11.33 17.40
CA TYR A 172 -6.56 10.44 16.48
C TYR A 172 -6.79 8.94 16.76
N TRP A 173 -6.90 8.52 18.03
CA TRP A 173 -7.11 7.11 18.37
C TRP A 173 -8.48 6.59 17.89
N PHE A 174 -9.48 7.46 17.80
CA PHE A 174 -10.80 7.09 17.27
C PHE A 174 -10.67 6.78 15.78
N TRP A 175 -10.01 7.65 15.02
CA TRP A 175 -9.77 7.47 13.60
C TRP A 175 -8.85 6.29 13.30
N GLY A 176 -7.80 6.08 14.11
CA GLY A 176 -6.98 4.87 14.05
C GLY A 176 -7.81 3.60 14.22
N GLY A 177 -8.74 3.57 15.19
CA GLY A 177 -9.67 2.47 15.39
C GLY A 177 -10.63 2.24 14.22
N VAL A 178 -11.20 3.31 13.65
CA VAL A 178 -12.07 3.22 12.47
C VAL A 178 -11.33 2.60 11.29
N VAL A 179 -10.12 3.08 11.01
CA VAL A 179 -9.33 2.59 9.88
C VAL A 179 -8.85 1.15 10.12
N ALA A 180 -8.44 0.80 11.34
CA ALA A 180 -8.07 -0.57 11.69
C ALA A 180 -9.24 -1.55 11.49
N CYS A 181 -10.43 -1.19 11.99
CA CYS A 181 -11.65 -1.98 11.78
C CYS A 181 -12.00 -2.10 10.29
N PHE A 182 -11.89 -1.00 9.53
CA PHE A 182 -12.14 -1.02 8.10
C PHE A 182 -11.17 -1.95 7.36
N SER A 183 -9.87 -1.83 7.61
CA SER A 183 -8.83 -2.69 7.02
C SER A 183 -9.03 -4.17 7.37
N LEU A 184 -9.45 -4.47 8.61
CA LEU A 184 -9.80 -5.83 9.04
C LEU A 184 -11.02 -6.38 8.26
N VAL A 185 -12.09 -5.60 8.13
CA VAL A 185 -13.30 -6.00 7.38
C VAL A 185 -12.95 -6.25 5.92
N VAL A 186 -12.19 -5.34 5.32
CA VAL A 186 -11.75 -5.41 3.93
C VAL A 186 -10.89 -6.67 3.71
N ALA A 187 -9.93 -6.95 4.59
CA ALA A 187 -9.14 -8.18 4.54
C ALA A 187 -9.99 -9.45 4.69
N ALA A 188 -10.92 -9.47 5.65
CA ALA A 188 -11.81 -10.61 5.88
C ALA A 188 -12.75 -10.88 4.68
N LEU A 189 -13.33 -9.82 4.10
CA LEU A 189 -14.15 -9.91 2.89
C LEU A 189 -13.33 -10.40 1.69
N GLY A 190 -12.12 -9.87 1.50
CA GLY A 190 -11.22 -10.33 0.44
C GLY A 190 -10.91 -11.82 0.55
N ILE A 191 -10.55 -12.30 1.74
CA ILE A 191 -10.26 -13.72 1.99
C ILE A 191 -11.50 -14.60 1.78
N THR A 192 -12.66 -14.19 2.29
CA THR A 192 -13.91 -14.96 2.16
C THR A 192 -14.41 -15.03 0.72
N PHE A 193 -14.24 -13.96 -0.06
CA PHE A 193 -14.57 -13.95 -1.48
C PHE A 193 -13.65 -14.88 -2.28
N VAL A 194 -12.34 -14.84 -2.00
CA VAL A 194 -11.38 -15.73 -2.65
C VAL A 194 -11.65 -17.20 -2.31
N SER A 195 -11.95 -17.52 -1.05
CA SER A 195 -12.16 -18.90 -0.60
C SER A 195 -13.48 -19.53 -1.09
N ARG A 196 -14.54 -18.75 -1.27
CA ARG A 196 -15.85 -19.24 -1.76
C ARG A 196 -15.80 -19.69 -3.22
N ASP A 197 -15.06 -18.97 -4.04
CA ASP A 197 -14.94 -19.22 -5.48
C ASP A 197 -13.87 -20.30 -5.81
N THR A 198 -13.12 -20.80 -4.81
CA THR A 198 -12.29 -22.02 -4.93
C THR A 198 -13.04 -23.31 -4.58
N GLY A 199 -14.39 -23.30 -4.66
CA GLY A 199 -15.22 -24.50 -4.53
C GLY A 199 -14.74 -25.63 -5.47
N PRO A 200 -14.94 -26.91 -5.09
CA PRO A 200 -14.22 -28.05 -5.65
C PRO A 200 -14.41 -28.13 -7.17
N GLN A 201 -13.32 -27.91 -7.91
CA GLN A 201 -13.26 -28.24 -9.34
C GLN A 201 -13.29 -29.76 -9.44
N ARG A 202 -14.47 -30.32 -9.74
CA ARG A 202 -14.65 -31.71 -10.15
C ARG A 202 -14.10 -31.91 -11.57
#